data_AF-A0A2E5KRV4-F1
#
_entry.id   AF-A0A2E5KRV4-F1
#
_cell.length_a   1.000
_cell.length_b   1.000
_cell.length_c   1.000
_cell.angle_alpha   90.00
_cell.angle_beta   90.00
_cell.angle_gamma   90.00
#
_symmetry.space_group_name_H-M   'P 1'
#
loop_
_entity.id
_entity.type
_entity.pdbx_description
1 polymer ?
#
loop_
_entity_poly.entity_id
_entity_poly.type
_entity_poly.pdbx_seq_one_letter_code
_entity_poly.pdbx_strand_id
1 'polypeptide(L)'
;MNVLPEVQQALTDDLPVVALESTIVAHGFPYPDSLTVAQALHEAVRNAGAVPAMIAIESGVVKIGLDERGIELIAERDDVEKCGVADIAAVCARGVHGATTVSASISLAAQAGVRVFATGGLGGVHRYAPGAGDQPFDVSADLVALSRTPITAVSSGAKMLLDLPATVEALETLGVPVLGFGTREFPAFYVSSSGIPLRHVFDSMTDLARAVQVHRQFGRESGILICNPPPVDVALDAEDLERWVDQALARADDDKISGSNLTPYVLSVLHELSDGATIACNRALAISNAELAGRLSVAFSTLPTT
;
A
#
# COMPACT_ATOMS: atom_id res chain seq x y z
N MET A 1 2.52 -6.85 -21.07
CA MET A 1 2.93 -7.16 -19.69
C MET A 1 4.12 -8.10 -19.76
N ASN A 2 5.15 -7.83 -18.95
CA ASN A 2 6.36 -8.63 -18.84
C ASN A 2 6.55 -9.01 -17.37
N VAL A 3 6.88 -10.28 -17.11
CA VAL A 3 7.13 -10.79 -15.76
C VAL A 3 8.62 -11.06 -15.64
N LEU A 4 9.26 -10.52 -14.59
CA LEU A 4 10.68 -10.73 -14.32
C LEU A 4 10.97 -12.25 -14.23
N PRO A 5 12.05 -12.78 -14.85
CA PRO A 5 12.28 -14.23 -14.90
C PRO A 5 12.26 -14.94 -13.53
N GLU A 6 12.80 -14.30 -12.49
CA GLU A 6 12.76 -14.83 -11.12
C GLU A 6 11.32 -14.96 -10.59
N VAL A 7 10.49 -13.94 -10.83
CA VAL A 7 9.07 -13.95 -10.44
C VAL A 7 8.29 -14.99 -11.24
N GLN A 8 8.55 -15.09 -12.55
CA GLN A 8 7.91 -16.07 -13.41
C GLN A 8 8.23 -17.51 -12.95
N GLN A 9 9.49 -17.78 -12.61
CA GLN A 9 9.91 -19.08 -12.10
C GLN A 9 9.24 -19.39 -10.76
N ALA A 10 9.23 -18.43 -9.83
CA ALA A 10 8.59 -18.60 -8.53
C ALA A 10 7.09 -18.91 -8.66
N LEU A 11 6.38 -18.23 -9.57
CA LEU A 11 4.97 -18.50 -9.85
C LEU A 11 4.75 -19.88 -10.47
N THR A 12 5.62 -20.32 -11.37
CA THR A 12 5.54 -21.66 -11.99
C THR A 12 5.79 -22.78 -10.97
N ASP A 13 6.67 -22.54 -10.00
CA ASP A 13 7.03 -23.51 -8.95
C ASP A 13 6.14 -23.40 -7.70
N ASP A 14 5.04 -22.63 -7.76
CA ASP A 14 4.15 -22.34 -6.62
C ASP A 14 4.87 -21.76 -5.38
N LEU A 15 6.01 -21.11 -5.59
CA LEU A 15 6.80 -20.48 -4.54
C LEU A 15 6.15 -19.16 -4.08
N PRO A 16 6.43 -18.73 -2.83
CA PRO A 16 5.92 -17.47 -2.28
C PRO A 16 6.40 -16.26 -3.08
N VAL A 17 5.45 -15.43 -3.53
CA VAL A 17 5.71 -14.14 -4.19
C VAL A 17 4.95 -13.05 -3.45
N VAL A 18 5.56 -11.88 -3.29
CA VAL A 18 4.92 -10.68 -2.72
C VAL A 18 5.03 -9.54 -3.72
N ALA A 19 3.87 -9.01 -4.14
CA ALA A 19 3.82 -7.80 -4.94
C ALA A 19 4.11 -6.55 -4.10
N LEU A 20 4.84 -5.60 -4.67
CA LEU A 20 5.11 -4.28 -4.08
C LEU A 20 4.66 -3.21 -5.07
N GLU A 21 4.07 -2.11 -4.57
CA GLU A 21 3.76 -0.95 -5.41
C GLU A 21 5.00 -0.10 -5.67
N SER A 22 4.98 0.70 -6.74
CA SER A 22 6.05 1.66 -7.07
C SER A 22 5.70 3.11 -6.75
N THR A 23 4.43 3.46 -6.52
CA THR A 23 4.05 4.83 -6.11
C THR A 23 4.69 5.21 -4.77
N ILE A 24 4.78 4.27 -3.81
CA ILE A 24 5.51 4.49 -2.56
C ILE A 24 6.97 4.90 -2.78
N VAL A 25 7.62 4.39 -3.83
CA VAL A 25 9.01 4.71 -4.16
C VAL A 25 9.09 6.06 -4.86
N ALA A 26 8.40 6.22 -5.99
CA ALA A 26 8.53 7.41 -6.85
C ALA A 26 7.90 8.68 -6.25
N HIS A 27 6.85 8.54 -5.43
CA HIS A 27 6.07 9.66 -4.93
C HIS A 27 5.91 9.67 -3.40
N GLY A 28 6.46 8.67 -2.71
CA GLY A 28 6.38 8.55 -1.25
C GLY A 28 7.64 8.99 -0.50
N PHE A 29 8.79 9.02 -1.17
CA PHE A 29 10.08 9.42 -0.59
C PHE A 29 10.88 10.27 -1.57
N PRO A 30 11.66 11.25 -1.10
CA PRO A 30 12.61 11.96 -1.95
C PRO A 30 13.77 11.05 -2.36
N TYR A 31 14.40 11.31 -3.50
CA TYR A 31 15.69 10.70 -3.83
C TYR A 31 16.80 11.28 -2.94
N PRO A 32 17.76 10.48 -2.43
CA PRO A 32 18.02 9.05 -2.68
C PRO A 32 17.31 8.08 -1.72
N ASP A 33 16.48 8.57 -0.80
CA ASP A 33 15.76 7.71 0.17
C ASP A 33 14.79 6.76 -0.54
N SER A 34 14.18 7.19 -1.65
CA SER A 34 13.32 6.36 -2.51
C SER A 34 14.02 5.05 -2.93
N LEU A 35 15.26 5.12 -3.41
CA LEU A 35 16.05 3.96 -3.82
C LEU A 35 16.38 3.05 -2.62
N THR A 36 16.80 3.67 -1.51
CA THR A 36 17.12 2.94 -0.27
C THR A 36 15.91 2.20 0.27
N VAL A 37 14.73 2.83 0.24
CA VAL A 37 13.46 2.20 0.64
C VAL A 37 13.12 1.06 -0.31
N ALA A 38 13.19 1.27 -1.63
CA ALA A 38 12.89 0.22 -2.60
C ALA A 38 13.74 -1.04 -2.38
N GLN A 39 15.04 -0.87 -2.14
CA GLN A 39 15.97 -1.96 -1.81
C GLN A 39 15.60 -2.65 -0.50
N ALA A 40 15.33 -1.88 0.56
CA ALA A 40 14.95 -2.43 1.86
C ALA A 40 13.62 -3.22 1.80
N LEU A 41 12.66 -2.81 0.99
CA LEU A 41 11.42 -3.56 0.78
C LEU A 41 11.69 -4.90 0.09
N HIS A 42 12.55 -4.93 -0.94
CA HIS A 42 12.95 -6.18 -1.59
C HIS A 42 13.67 -7.12 -0.60
N GLU A 43 14.58 -6.57 0.19
CA GLU A 43 15.33 -7.33 1.19
C GLU A 43 14.41 -7.91 2.27
N ALA A 44 13.44 -7.13 2.78
CA ALA A 44 12.46 -7.59 3.77
C ALA A 44 11.65 -8.79 3.27
N VAL A 45 11.17 -8.74 2.02
CA VAL A 45 10.45 -9.86 1.39
C VAL A 45 11.36 -11.10 1.24
N ARG A 46 12.59 -10.91 0.78
CA ARG A 46 13.57 -12.00 0.61
C ARG A 46 13.94 -12.66 1.94
N ASN A 47 14.22 -11.87 2.96
CA ASN A 47 14.54 -12.34 4.31
C ASN A 47 13.39 -13.12 4.95
N ALA A 48 12.15 -12.77 4.59
CA ALA A 48 10.96 -13.52 4.98
C ALA A 48 10.74 -14.82 4.20
N GLY A 49 11.55 -15.10 3.17
CA GLY A 49 11.52 -16.34 2.39
C GLY A 49 10.63 -16.28 1.13
N ALA A 50 10.30 -15.08 0.65
CA ALA A 50 9.49 -14.88 -0.56
C ALA A 50 10.25 -14.11 -1.65
N VAL A 51 9.74 -14.17 -2.88
CA VAL A 51 10.28 -13.41 -4.02
C VAL A 51 9.55 -12.06 -4.14
N PRO A 52 10.26 -10.92 -4.10
CA PRO A 52 9.67 -9.61 -4.30
C PRO A 52 9.32 -9.37 -5.78
N ALA A 53 8.15 -8.80 -6.02
CA ALA A 53 7.69 -8.40 -7.35
C ALA A 53 7.19 -6.95 -7.30
N MET A 54 8.11 -5.97 -7.35
CA MET A 54 7.72 -4.57 -7.51
C MET A 54 7.08 -4.35 -8.89
N ILE A 55 5.91 -3.72 -8.91
CA ILE A 55 5.12 -3.50 -10.12
C ILE A 55 5.26 -2.05 -10.56
N ALA A 56 5.47 -1.84 -11.85
CA ALA A 56 5.56 -0.53 -12.48
C ALA A 56 5.28 -0.64 -13.98
N ILE A 57 5.21 0.51 -14.67
CA ILE A 57 5.16 0.59 -16.13
C ILE A 57 6.45 1.25 -16.62
N GLU A 58 7.24 0.54 -17.42
CA GLU A 58 8.46 1.07 -18.04
C GLU A 58 8.20 1.28 -19.53
N SER A 59 8.25 2.54 -19.99
CA SER A 59 8.03 2.91 -21.39
C SER A 59 6.77 2.27 -21.99
N GLY A 60 5.66 2.34 -21.26
CA GLY A 60 4.37 1.76 -21.62
C GLY A 60 4.24 0.24 -21.47
N VAL A 61 5.25 -0.45 -20.93
CA VAL A 61 5.20 -1.90 -20.68
C VAL A 61 5.04 -2.16 -19.18
N VAL A 62 3.90 -2.74 -18.79
CA VAL A 62 3.71 -3.28 -17.43
C VAL A 62 4.80 -4.29 -17.11
N LYS A 63 5.49 -4.10 -16.00
CA LYS A 63 6.49 -4.99 -15.39
C LYS A 63 5.95 -5.58 -14.10
N ILE A 64 6.01 -6.90 -13.98
CA ILE A 64 5.73 -7.63 -12.74
C ILE A 64 7.07 -8.10 -12.19
N GLY A 65 7.59 -7.38 -11.18
CA GLY A 65 8.98 -7.46 -10.76
C GLY A 65 9.86 -6.49 -11.55
N LEU A 66 10.71 -5.76 -10.82
CA LEU A 66 11.76 -4.90 -11.38
C LEU A 66 13.12 -5.49 -11.06
N ASP A 67 14.05 -5.36 -12.00
CA ASP A 67 15.47 -5.54 -11.75
C ASP A 67 16.07 -4.28 -11.10
N GLU A 68 17.36 -4.32 -10.74
CA GLU A 68 18.06 -3.19 -10.12
C GLU A 68 17.92 -1.90 -10.95
N ARG A 69 18.11 -1.99 -12.27
CA ARG A 69 17.95 -0.87 -13.19
C ARG A 69 16.53 -0.32 -13.20
N GLY A 70 15.52 -1.19 -13.17
CA GLY A 70 14.12 -0.79 -13.11
C GLY A 70 13.78 -0.07 -11.81
N ILE A 71 14.33 -0.54 -10.68
CA ILE A 71 14.16 0.11 -9.37
C ILE A 71 14.80 1.50 -9.38
N GLU A 72 16.05 1.62 -9.85
CA GLU A 72 16.76 2.90 -9.97
C GLU A 72 15.97 3.89 -10.85
N LEU A 73 15.49 3.42 -12.01
CA LEU A 73 14.69 4.23 -12.92
C LEU A 73 13.46 4.82 -12.25
N ILE A 74 12.71 4.00 -11.51
CA ILE A 74 11.49 4.44 -10.81
C ILE A 74 11.81 5.35 -9.62
N ALA A 75 12.95 5.15 -8.95
CA ALA A 75 13.32 5.90 -7.76
C ALA A 75 13.92 7.28 -8.04
N GLU A 76 14.60 7.46 -9.19
CA GLU A 76 15.36 8.68 -9.51
C GLU A 76 14.61 9.64 -10.44
N ARG A 77 13.77 9.13 -11.35
CA ARG A 77 13.20 9.95 -12.42
C ARG A 77 11.99 10.78 -11.97
N ASP A 78 12.01 12.05 -12.34
CA ASP A 78 10.90 12.99 -12.11
C ASP A 78 9.73 12.83 -13.11
N ASP A 79 9.93 12.14 -14.23
CA ASP A 79 8.92 11.97 -15.29
C ASP A 79 8.13 10.65 -15.20
N VAL A 80 8.12 10.04 -14.01
CA VAL A 80 7.34 8.83 -13.72
C VAL A 80 5.95 9.24 -13.27
N GLU A 81 4.92 8.96 -14.09
CA GLU A 81 3.55 9.34 -13.74
C GLU A 81 2.99 8.45 -12.62
N LYS A 82 2.24 9.02 -11.66
CA LYS A 82 1.43 8.23 -10.74
C LYS A 82 0.31 7.54 -11.51
N CYS A 83 0.25 6.21 -11.45
CA CYS A 83 -0.63 5.38 -12.27
C CYS A 83 -1.59 4.56 -11.42
N GLY A 84 -2.85 4.99 -11.36
CA GLY A 84 -3.96 4.21 -10.81
C GLY A 84 -4.55 3.24 -11.82
N VAL A 85 -5.49 2.40 -11.39
CA VAL A 85 -6.12 1.38 -12.25
C VAL A 85 -6.79 1.97 -13.50
N ALA A 86 -7.32 3.20 -13.41
CA ALA A 86 -7.93 3.91 -14.53
C ALA A 86 -6.89 4.44 -15.54
N ASP A 87 -5.64 4.60 -15.11
CA ASP A 87 -4.58 5.24 -15.91
C ASP A 87 -3.76 4.23 -16.72
N ILE A 88 -3.78 2.94 -16.35
CA ILE A 88 -2.94 1.88 -16.93
C ILE A 88 -2.97 1.90 -18.46
N ALA A 89 -4.17 1.96 -19.06
CA ALA A 89 -4.33 1.93 -20.51
C ALA A 89 -3.71 3.16 -21.18
N ALA A 90 -3.91 4.35 -20.61
CA ALA A 90 -3.39 5.60 -21.16
C ALA A 90 -1.87 5.72 -21.00
N VAL A 91 -1.31 5.29 -19.86
CA VAL A 91 0.14 5.24 -19.62
C VAL A 91 0.80 4.24 -20.58
N CYS A 92 0.23 3.04 -20.72
CA CYS A 92 0.73 2.03 -21.66
C CYS A 92 0.69 2.50 -23.12
N ALA A 93 -0.45 3.04 -23.57
CA ALA A 93 -0.62 3.48 -24.95
C ALA A 93 0.30 4.65 -25.34
N ARG A 94 0.62 5.53 -24.38
CA ARG A 94 1.55 6.66 -24.60
C ARG A 94 3.02 6.24 -24.56
N GLY A 95 3.35 5.04 -24.10
CA GLY A 95 4.74 4.61 -24.00
C GLY A 95 5.54 5.32 -22.90
N VAL A 96 4.87 5.83 -21.86
CA VAL A 96 5.51 6.58 -20.76
C VAL A 96 5.76 5.71 -19.53
N HIS A 97 6.54 6.21 -18.57
CA HIS A 97 6.79 5.54 -17.30
C HIS A 97 5.64 5.78 -16.32
N GLY A 98 5.32 4.78 -15.51
CA GLY A 98 4.26 4.86 -14.52
C GLY A 98 4.60 4.13 -13.23
N ALA A 99 4.51 4.83 -12.11
CA ALA A 99 4.56 4.25 -10.78
C ALA A 99 3.14 3.82 -10.38
N THR A 100 2.90 2.52 -10.23
CA THR A 100 1.57 1.98 -9.94
C THR A 100 1.19 2.24 -8.49
N THR A 101 -0.04 2.74 -8.26
CA THR A 101 -0.65 2.86 -6.93
C THR A 101 -1.03 1.47 -6.39
N VAL A 102 -1.60 1.39 -5.19
CA VAL A 102 -2.19 0.15 -4.67
C VAL A 102 -3.20 -0.44 -5.67
N SER A 103 -4.22 0.32 -6.09
CA SER A 103 -5.25 -0.15 -7.04
C SER A 103 -4.68 -0.74 -8.33
N ALA A 104 -3.71 -0.07 -8.97
CA ALA A 104 -3.08 -0.63 -10.17
C ALA A 104 -2.22 -1.87 -9.85
N SER A 105 -1.43 -1.81 -8.78
CA SER A 105 -0.50 -2.88 -8.41
C SER A 105 -1.24 -4.17 -8.07
N ILE A 106 -2.33 -4.10 -7.29
CA ILE A 106 -3.08 -5.29 -6.92
C ILE A 106 -3.77 -5.94 -8.12
N SER A 107 -4.35 -5.15 -9.02
CA SER A 107 -5.01 -5.67 -10.21
C SER A 107 -4.03 -6.36 -11.15
N LEU A 108 -2.85 -5.75 -11.38
CA LEU A 108 -1.79 -6.33 -12.21
C LEU A 108 -1.14 -7.55 -11.54
N ALA A 109 -0.91 -7.51 -10.23
CA ALA A 109 -0.39 -8.62 -9.44
C ALA A 109 -1.30 -9.86 -9.55
N ALA A 110 -2.60 -9.67 -9.33
CA ALA A 110 -3.57 -10.76 -9.42
C ALA A 110 -3.68 -11.32 -10.84
N GLN A 111 -3.61 -10.46 -11.87
CA GLN A 111 -3.57 -10.90 -13.26
C GLN A 111 -2.33 -11.76 -13.58
N ALA A 112 -1.20 -11.49 -12.91
CA ALA A 112 0.02 -12.28 -13.01
C ALA A 112 0.03 -13.54 -12.10
N GLY A 113 -1.01 -13.77 -11.29
CA GLY A 113 -1.09 -14.90 -10.36
C GLY A 113 -0.46 -14.67 -8.99
N VAL A 114 0.00 -13.45 -8.69
CA VAL A 114 0.51 -13.09 -7.36
C VAL A 114 -0.64 -12.90 -6.38
N ARG A 115 -0.51 -13.47 -5.17
CA ARG A 115 -1.61 -13.63 -4.21
C ARG A 115 -1.49 -12.74 -2.98
N VAL A 116 -0.31 -12.18 -2.72
CA VAL A 116 -0.02 -11.33 -1.57
C VAL A 116 0.64 -10.04 -2.04
N PHE A 117 0.27 -8.93 -1.43
CA PHE A 117 0.74 -7.59 -1.74
C PHE A 117 1.09 -6.83 -0.45
N ALA A 118 2.13 -6.00 -0.47
CA ALA A 118 2.47 -5.10 0.62
C ALA A 118 2.55 -3.64 0.15
N THR A 119 2.08 -2.74 1.01
CA THR A 119 2.21 -1.28 0.89
C THR A 119 2.42 -0.68 2.28
N GLY A 120 2.76 0.60 2.35
CA GLY A 120 2.71 1.35 3.61
C GLY A 120 1.26 1.50 4.10
N GLY A 121 0.39 2.07 3.27
CA GLY A 121 -0.97 2.42 3.66
C GLY A 121 -1.89 2.63 2.45
N LEU A 122 -3.13 2.15 2.55
CA LEU A 122 -4.13 2.30 1.50
C LEU A 122 -4.53 3.75 1.29
N GLY A 123 -5.00 4.09 0.10
CA GLY A 123 -5.97 5.18 -0.06
C GLY A 123 -7.34 4.80 0.52
N GLY A 124 -8.23 5.77 0.65
CA GLY A 124 -9.55 5.56 1.26
C GLY A 124 -10.50 6.72 0.98
N VAL A 125 -11.45 6.93 1.89
CA VAL A 125 -12.37 8.06 1.83
C VAL A 125 -11.65 9.30 2.34
N HIS A 126 -11.62 10.39 1.57
CA HIS A 126 -11.00 11.64 2.01
C HIS A 126 -11.88 12.38 3.02
N ARG A 127 -11.26 13.15 3.93
CA ARG A 127 -11.98 14.01 4.88
C ARG A 127 -12.66 15.16 4.12
N TYR A 128 -13.88 15.51 4.52
CA TYR A 128 -14.56 16.72 4.06
C TYR A 128 -14.58 17.75 5.17
N ALA A 129 -14.14 18.98 4.89
CA ALA A 129 -14.24 20.06 5.86
C ALA A 129 -15.73 20.41 6.10
N PRO A 130 -16.17 20.57 7.37
CA PRO A 130 -17.53 21.02 7.67
C PRO A 130 -17.80 22.37 6.98
N GLY A 131 -18.83 22.41 6.13
CA GLY A 131 -19.19 23.62 5.37
C GLY A 131 -18.56 23.75 3.97
N ALA A 132 -17.80 22.75 3.50
CA ALA A 132 -17.14 22.74 2.19
C ALA A 132 -18.07 22.68 0.95
N GLY A 133 -19.40 22.84 1.10
CA GLY A 133 -20.34 22.91 -0.02
C GLY A 133 -20.34 21.68 -0.95
N ASP A 134 -20.65 21.92 -2.23
CA ASP A 134 -20.78 20.92 -3.32
C ASP A 134 -19.44 20.27 -3.76
N GLN A 135 -18.44 20.12 -2.89
CA GLN A 135 -17.21 19.43 -3.28
C GLN A 135 -17.51 17.98 -3.68
N PRO A 136 -16.98 17.51 -4.83
CA PRO A 136 -17.22 16.16 -5.29
C PRO A 136 -16.65 15.15 -4.31
N PHE A 137 -17.32 14.02 -4.18
CA PHE A 137 -16.81 12.94 -3.34
C PHE A 137 -15.46 12.44 -3.88
N ASP A 138 -14.42 12.49 -3.04
CA ASP A 138 -13.10 11.93 -3.29
C ASP A 138 -12.92 10.63 -2.49
N VAL A 139 -12.91 9.52 -3.23
CA VAL A 139 -12.78 8.16 -2.70
C VAL A 139 -11.76 7.41 -3.53
N SER A 140 -10.73 6.88 -2.88
CA SER A 140 -9.66 6.14 -3.58
C SER A 140 -10.20 4.92 -4.32
N ALA A 141 -9.72 4.73 -5.55
CA ALA A 141 -9.95 3.52 -6.34
C ALA A 141 -9.40 2.25 -5.68
N ASP A 142 -8.53 2.38 -4.67
CA ASP A 142 -7.97 1.24 -3.92
C ASP A 142 -9.06 0.38 -3.27
N LEU A 143 -10.13 1.01 -2.75
CA LEU A 143 -11.22 0.29 -2.09
C LEU A 143 -11.99 -0.60 -3.07
N VAL A 144 -12.31 -0.05 -4.26
CA VAL A 144 -13.02 -0.79 -5.32
C VAL A 144 -12.10 -1.83 -5.97
N ALA A 145 -10.82 -1.53 -6.12
CA ALA A 145 -9.86 -2.49 -6.63
C ALA A 145 -9.74 -3.69 -5.68
N LEU A 146 -9.64 -3.46 -4.36
CA LEU A 146 -9.65 -4.53 -3.36
C LEU A 146 -10.95 -5.33 -3.37
N SER A 147 -12.11 -4.72 -3.59
CA SER A 147 -13.37 -5.46 -3.60
C SER A 147 -13.56 -6.41 -4.79
N ARG A 148 -12.71 -6.27 -5.82
CA ARG A 148 -12.80 -7.03 -7.09
C ARG A 148 -11.55 -7.84 -7.42
N THR A 149 -10.56 -7.85 -6.54
CA THR A 149 -9.25 -8.46 -6.80
C THR A 149 -8.91 -9.48 -5.72
N PRO A 150 -8.77 -10.78 -6.02
CA PRO A 150 -8.55 -11.84 -5.02
C PRO A 150 -7.08 -11.88 -4.54
N ILE A 151 -6.65 -10.80 -3.90
CA ILE A 151 -5.31 -10.59 -3.34
C ILE A 151 -5.40 -10.32 -1.84
N THR A 152 -4.39 -10.71 -1.07
CA THR A 152 -4.24 -10.29 0.33
C THR A 152 -3.27 -9.12 0.42
N ALA A 153 -3.76 -7.95 0.81
CA ALA A 153 -2.98 -6.74 0.98
C ALA A 153 -2.59 -6.56 2.45
N VAL A 154 -1.31 -6.33 2.72
CA VAL A 154 -0.79 -5.97 4.04
C VAL A 154 -0.49 -4.48 4.07
N SER A 155 -1.03 -3.77 5.06
CA SER A 155 -0.75 -2.35 5.26
C SER A 155 -0.89 -1.92 6.72
N SER A 156 -0.36 -0.74 7.02
CA SER A 156 -0.61 -0.03 8.28
C SER A 156 -1.90 0.77 8.21
N GLY A 157 -2.98 0.10 7.80
CA GLY A 157 -4.30 0.70 7.59
C GLY A 157 -4.35 1.59 6.35
N ALA A 158 -4.93 2.78 6.50
CA ALA A 158 -5.08 3.78 5.45
C ALA A 158 -4.34 5.06 5.84
N LYS A 159 -3.89 5.83 4.84
CA LYS A 159 -3.11 7.07 5.04
C LYS A 159 -3.86 8.05 5.96
N MET A 160 -3.12 8.77 6.80
CA MET A 160 -3.72 9.52 7.91
C MET A 160 -4.66 10.66 7.47
N LEU A 161 -4.44 11.26 6.29
CA LEU A 161 -5.26 12.37 5.75
C LEU A 161 -6.69 11.97 5.38
N LEU A 162 -7.01 10.70 5.50
CA LEU A 162 -8.30 10.12 5.17
C LEU A 162 -9.25 10.16 6.37
N ASP A 163 -10.52 9.99 6.06
CA ASP A 163 -11.57 9.67 7.03
C ASP A 163 -11.51 8.16 7.29
N LEU A 164 -10.82 7.77 8.37
CA LEU A 164 -10.63 6.36 8.71
C LEU A 164 -11.95 5.65 9.06
N PRO A 165 -12.88 6.24 9.86
CA PRO A 165 -14.19 5.66 10.07
C PRO A 165 -14.95 5.39 8.76
N ALA A 166 -15.04 6.39 7.86
CA ALA A 166 -15.72 6.22 6.58
C ALA A 166 -15.02 5.20 5.69
N THR A 167 -13.68 5.12 5.75
CA THR A 167 -12.90 4.13 5.00
C THR A 167 -13.20 2.69 5.46
N VAL A 168 -13.28 2.45 6.77
CA VAL A 168 -13.61 1.13 7.33
C VAL A 168 -15.05 0.72 6.98
N GLU A 169 -16.00 1.65 7.08
CA GLU A 169 -17.40 1.42 6.67
C GLU A 169 -17.54 1.12 5.17
N ALA A 170 -16.74 1.81 4.33
CA ALA A 170 -16.70 1.55 2.90
C ALA A 170 -16.13 0.16 2.58
N LEU A 171 -15.07 -0.26 3.27
CA LEU A 171 -14.50 -1.61 3.13
C LEU A 171 -15.51 -2.70 3.53
N GLU A 172 -16.26 -2.48 4.62
CA GLU A 172 -17.35 -3.38 5.02
C GLU A 172 -18.43 -3.46 3.95
N THR A 173 -18.91 -2.31 3.46
CA THR A 173 -19.95 -2.23 2.42
C THR A 173 -19.52 -2.94 1.13
N LEU A 174 -18.24 -2.84 0.79
CA LEU A 174 -17.64 -3.47 -0.39
C LEU A 174 -17.32 -4.96 -0.18
N GLY A 175 -17.55 -5.52 1.00
CA GLY A 175 -17.28 -6.93 1.31
C GLY A 175 -15.79 -7.28 1.32
N VAL A 176 -14.93 -6.31 1.68
CA VAL A 176 -13.49 -6.51 1.87
C VAL A 176 -13.24 -6.84 3.34
N PRO A 177 -12.81 -8.06 3.70
CA PRO A 177 -12.48 -8.37 5.08
C PRO A 177 -11.28 -7.55 5.56
N VAL A 178 -11.38 -7.00 6.77
CA VAL A 178 -10.31 -6.28 7.45
C VAL A 178 -9.90 -7.06 8.70
N LEU A 179 -8.68 -7.57 8.71
CA LEU A 179 -8.16 -8.47 9.74
C LEU A 179 -6.95 -7.84 10.42
N GLY A 180 -6.94 -7.82 11.76
CA GLY A 180 -5.76 -7.41 12.53
C GLY A 180 -4.79 -8.56 12.72
N PHE A 181 -3.49 -8.31 12.52
CA PHE A 181 -2.44 -9.25 12.94
C PHE A 181 -1.72 -8.71 14.17
N GLY A 182 -1.94 -9.33 15.34
CA GLY A 182 -1.42 -8.84 16.61
C GLY A 182 -1.96 -7.46 17.04
N THR A 183 -3.00 -6.94 16.38
CA THR A 183 -3.65 -5.67 16.69
C THR A 183 -5.17 -5.82 16.77
N ARG A 184 -5.79 -5.08 17.69
CA ARG A 184 -7.25 -5.03 17.88
C ARG A 184 -7.90 -3.80 17.25
N GLU A 185 -7.10 -2.90 16.69
CA GLU A 185 -7.57 -1.64 16.12
C GLU A 185 -7.04 -1.44 14.71
N PHE A 186 -7.81 -0.72 13.90
CA PHE A 186 -7.41 -0.29 12.58
C PHE A 186 -6.25 0.72 12.73
N PRO A 187 -5.05 0.46 12.19
CA PRO A 187 -3.93 1.39 12.34
C PRO A 187 -4.17 2.69 11.57
N ALA A 188 -3.70 3.82 12.11
CA ALA A 188 -3.79 5.14 11.48
C ALA A 188 -2.48 5.52 10.79
N PHE A 189 -1.91 4.59 10.02
CA PHE A 189 -0.65 4.75 9.30
C PHE A 189 0.55 5.03 10.22
N TYR A 190 0.82 6.29 10.56
CA TYR A 190 1.91 6.68 11.46
C TYR A 190 1.61 6.41 12.94
N VAL A 191 0.34 6.32 13.30
CA VAL A 191 -0.10 6.10 14.68
C VAL A 191 -0.65 4.69 14.80
N SER A 192 -0.23 3.97 15.83
CA SER A 192 -0.59 2.55 16.02
C SER A 192 -2.07 2.32 16.32
N SER A 193 -2.77 3.32 16.85
CA SER A 193 -4.17 3.25 17.29
C SER A 193 -4.99 4.36 16.64
N SER A 194 -6.14 4.01 16.07
CA SER A 194 -7.14 4.97 15.56
C SER A 194 -8.38 5.07 16.45
N GLY A 195 -8.50 4.21 17.47
CA GLY A 195 -9.72 4.03 18.24
C GLY A 195 -10.81 3.24 17.51
N ILE A 196 -10.58 2.79 16.27
CA ILE A 196 -11.55 2.00 15.49
C ILE A 196 -11.29 0.51 15.73
N PRO A 197 -12.22 -0.22 16.40
CA PRO A 197 -12.01 -1.63 16.72
C PRO A 197 -12.13 -2.51 15.48
N LEU A 198 -11.22 -3.48 15.36
CA LEU A 198 -11.29 -4.52 14.33
C LEU A 198 -12.18 -5.66 14.79
N ARG A 199 -13.02 -6.18 13.89
CA ARG A 199 -13.93 -7.29 14.16
C ARG A 199 -13.23 -8.64 14.26
N HIS A 200 -12.09 -8.79 13.59
CA HIS A 200 -11.35 -10.04 13.50
C HIS A 200 -9.86 -9.79 13.72
N VAL A 201 -9.26 -10.61 14.59
CA VAL A 201 -7.86 -10.50 14.99
C VAL A 201 -7.23 -11.89 15.01
N PHE A 202 -6.01 -11.98 14.51
CA PHE A 202 -5.21 -13.19 14.48
C PHE A 202 -3.86 -12.92 15.13
N ASP A 203 -3.46 -13.78 16.06
CA ASP A 203 -2.14 -13.73 16.72
C ASP A 203 -1.17 -14.79 16.18
N SER A 204 -1.64 -15.64 15.26
CA SER A 204 -0.93 -16.78 14.70
C SER A 204 -0.87 -16.66 13.18
N MET A 205 0.34 -16.75 12.63
CA MET A 205 0.56 -16.70 11.18
C MET A 205 -0.15 -17.86 10.46
N THR A 206 -0.17 -19.05 11.07
CA THR A 206 -0.86 -20.22 10.52
C THR A 206 -2.37 -20.02 10.44
N ASP A 207 -2.98 -19.41 11.46
CA ASP A 207 -4.42 -19.17 11.46
C ASP A 207 -4.81 -18.04 10.51
N LEU A 208 -3.96 -17.00 10.41
CA LEU A 208 -4.14 -15.94 9.42
C LEU A 208 -4.07 -16.50 7.99
N ALA A 209 -3.05 -17.31 7.68
CA ALA A 209 -2.92 -17.96 6.38
C ALA A 209 -4.13 -18.87 6.07
N ARG A 210 -4.65 -19.60 7.08
CA ARG A 210 -5.87 -20.40 6.93
C ARG A 210 -7.09 -19.54 6.62
N ALA A 211 -7.25 -18.39 7.28
CA ALA A 211 -8.35 -17.47 6.99
C ALA A 211 -8.30 -16.97 5.53
N VAL A 212 -7.11 -16.65 5.03
CA VAL A 212 -6.89 -16.29 3.62
C VAL A 212 -7.28 -17.45 2.69
N GLN A 213 -6.88 -18.68 3.01
CA GLN A 213 -7.25 -19.87 2.23
C GLN A 213 -8.76 -20.08 2.18
N VAL A 214 -9.42 -20.02 3.33
CA VAL A 214 -10.87 -20.23 3.47
C VAL A 214 -11.66 -19.17 2.69
N HIS A 215 -11.25 -17.90 2.77
CA HIS A 215 -11.87 -16.82 1.99
C HIS A 215 -11.86 -17.11 0.49
N ARG A 216 -10.74 -17.62 -0.04
CA ARG A 216 -10.60 -18.00 -1.45
C ARG A 216 -11.43 -19.24 -1.80
N GLN A 217 -11.51 -20.23 -0.91
CA GLN A 217 -12.33 -21.43 -1.11
C GLN A 217 -13.83 -21.14 -1.20
N PHE A 218 -14.30 -20.07 -0.56
CA PHE A 218 -15.68 -19.59 -0.70
C PHE A 218 -15.98 -18.87 -2.02
N GLY A 219 -15.03 -18.88 -2.98
CA GLY A 219 -15.19 -18.27 -4.29
C GLY A 219 -15.33 -16.75 -4.24
N ARG A 220 -14.77 -16.09 -3.22
CA ARG A 220 -14.83 -14.64 -3.06
C ARG A 220 -13.82 -13.98 -4.00
N GLU A 221 -14.29 -13.01 -4.77
CA GLU A 221 -13.46 -12.22 -5.68
C GLU A 221 -12.80 -11.02 -4.99
N SER A 222 -13.30 -10.64 -3.81
CA SER A 222 -12.67 -9.58 -3.01
C SER A 222 -11.34 -10.03 -2.43
N GLY A 223 -10.45 -9.07 -2.27
CA GLY A 223 -9.23 -9.21 -1.52
C GLY A 223 -9.47 -9.15 -0.02
N ILE A 224 -8.40 -9.26 0.74
CA ILE A 224 -8.38 -9.13 2.20
C ILE A 224 -7.39 -8.03 2.56
N LEU A 225 -7.76 -7.18 3.51
CA LEU A 225 -6.85 -6.25 4.15
C LEU A 225 -6.34 -6.82 5.47
N ILE A 226 -5.02 -6.97 5.59
CA ILE A 226 -4.32 -7.31 6.82
C ILE A 226 -3.74 -6.02 7.40
N CYS A 227 -4.23 -5.65 8.57
CA CYS A 227 -3.76 -4.50 9.34
C CYS A 227 -2.55 -4.88 10.18
N ASN A 228 -1.44 -4.17 9.95
CA ASN A 228 -0.19 -4.27 10.70
C ASN A 228 0.25 -2.88 11.18
N PRO A 229 0.18 -2.57 12.48
CA PRO A 229 0.51 -1.22 12.96
C PRO A 229 1.99 -0.89 12.72
N PRO A 230 2.35 0.41 12.64
CA PRO A 230 3.75 0.82 12.59
C PRO A 230 4.52 0.27 13.81
N PRO A 231 5.82 -0.05 13.66
CA PRO A 231 6.65 -0.48 14.78
C PRO A 231 6.62 0.52 15.93
N VAL A 232 6.54 0.01 17.17
CA VAL A 232 6.26 0.82 18.37
C VAL A 232 7.35 1.87 18.64
N ASP A 233 8.59 1.58 18.27
CA ASP A 233 9.76 2.43 18.46
C ASP A 233 9.81 3.63 17.52
N VAL A 234 9.02 3.62 16.45
CA VAL A 234 8.95 4.71 15.43
C VAL A 234 7.53 5.22 15.21
N ALA A 235 6.53 4.63 15.87
CA ALA A 235 5.17 5.11 15.83
C ALA A 235 5.09 6.53 16.40
N LEU A 236 4.31 7.39 15.75
CA LEU A 236 4.17 8.79 16.13
C LEU A 236 3.08 8.95 17.18
N ASP A 237 3.21 10.00 17.99
CA ASP A 237 2.14 10.44 18.88
C ASP A 237 0.98 11.05 18.09
N ALA A 238 -0.25 10.74 18.52
CA ALA A 238 -1.45 11.17 17.81
C ALA A 238 -1.66 12.68 17.87
N GLU A 239 -1.39 13.30 19.02
CA GLU A 239 -1.58 14.74 19.22
C GLU A 239 -0.55 15.55 18.41
N ASP A 240 0.69 15.07 18.38
CA ASP A 240 1.74 15.69 17.55
C ASP A 240 1.41 15.61 16.06
N LEU A 241 0.96 14.44 15.59
CA LEU A 241 0.58 14.27 14.19
C LEU A 241 -0.61 15.16 13.81
N GLU A 242 -1.65 15.19 14.63
CA GLU A 242 -2.84 16.03 14.38
C GLU A 242 -2.46 17.52 14.31
N ARG A 243 -1.63 17.98 15.24
CA ARG A 243 -1.10 19.34 15.25
C ARG A 243 -0.29 19.68 14.00
N TRP A 244 0.51 18.76 13.47
CA TRP A 244 1.26 19.00 12.23
C TRP A 244 0.36 18.99 11.00
N VAL A 245 -0.68 18.16 10.99
CA VAL A 245 -1.63 18.05 9.89
C VAL A 245 -2.47 19.32 9.78
N ASP A 246 -2.95 19.85 10.91
CA ASP A 246 -3.69 21.11 10.94
C ASP A 246 -2.82 22.26 10.41
N GLN A 247 -1.55 22.31 10.80
CA GLN A 247 -0.60 23.29 10.26
C GLN A 247 -0.37 23.10 8.75
N ALA A 248 -0.22 21.86 8.29
CA ALA A 248 0.02 21.57 6.88
C ALA A 248 -1.20 21.92 6.01
N LEU A 249 -2.41 21.66 6.49
CA LEU A 249 -3.65 22.05 5.82
C LEU A 249 -3.85 23.57 5.79
N ALA A 250 -3.52 24.27 6.88
CA ALA A 250 -3.54 25.73 6.90
C ALA A 250 -2.56 26.34 5.89
N ARG A 251 -1.32 25.82 5.82
CA ARG A 251 -0.34 26.24 4.81
C ARG A 251 -0.81 25.95 3.38
N ALA A 252 -1.45 24.80 3.16
CA ALA A 252 -1.99 24.45 1.85
C ALA A 252 -3.09 25.42 1.39
N ASP A 253 -3.94 25.88 2.31
CA ASP A 253 -4.97 26.88 2.02
C ASP A 253 -4.35 28.25 1.68
N ASP A 254 -3.38 28.71 2.47
CA ASP A 254 -2.62 29.94 2.22
C ASP A 254 -1.93 29.92 0.85
N ASP A 255 -1.35 28.78 0.48
CA ASP A 255 -0.69 28.54 -0.81
C ASP A 255 -1.65 28.17 -1.95
N LYS A 256 -2.95 28.06 -1.67
CA LYS A 256 -4.03 27.70 -2.61
C LYS A 256 -3.80 26.34 -3.31
N ILE A 257 -3.21 25.39 -2.60
CA ILE A 257 -2.98 24.02 -3.06
C ILE A 257 -4.24 23.19 -2.84
N SER A 258 -4.71 22.49 -3.87
CA SER A 258 -5.94 21.69 -3.81
C SER A 258 -5.89 20.50 -4.78
N GLY A 259 -6.91 19.63 -4.70
CA GLY A 259 -7.06 18.47 -5.58
C GLY A 259 -5.92 17.45 -5.43
N SER A 260 -5.46 16.88 -6.54
CA SER A 260 -4.40 15.86 -6.58
C SER A 260 -3.06 16.32 -6.01
N ASN A 261 -2.84 17.64 -5.91
CA ASN A 261 -1.60 18.24 -5.42
C ASN A 261 -1.59 18.40 -3.89
N LEU A 262 -2.75 18.29 -3.22
CA LEU A 262 -2.85 18.48 -1.78
C LEU A 262 -2.08 17.42 -1.00
N THR A 263 -2.21 16.14 -1.35
CA THR A 263 -1.57 15.05 -0.61
C THR A 263 -0.03 15.13 -0.65
N PRO A 264 0.63 15.28 -1.82
CA PRO A 264 2.08 15.46 -1.86
C PRO A 264 2.57 16.69 -1.09
N TYR A 265 1.83 17.81 -1.16
CA TYR A 265 2.16 19.03 -0.42
C TYR A 265 2.04 18.83 1.10
N VAL A 266 0.96 18.22 1.58
CA VAL A 266 0.79 17.99 3.01
C VAL A 266 1.87 17.05 3.54
N LEU A 267 2.24 16.00 2.78
CA LEU A 267 3.33 15.11 3.16
C LEU A 267 4.69 15.82 3.23
N SER A 268 4.98 16.75 2.32
CA SER A 268 6.24 17.52 2.37
C SER A 268 6.30 18.45 3.58
N VAL A 269 5.19 19.12 3.91
CA VAL A 269 5.11 19.95 5.13
C VAL A 269 5.21 19.10 6.39
N LEU A 270 4.59 17.93 6.43
CA LEU A 270 4.71 17.00 7.56
C LEU A 270 6.15 16.55 7.77
N HIS A 271 6.89 16.29 6.68
CA HIS A 271 8.30 15.96 6.78
C HIS A 271 9.12 17.08 7.44
N GLU A 272 8.90 18.33 7.04
CA GLU A 272 9.53 19.52 7.63
C GLU A 272 9.16 19.66 9.12
N LEU A 273 7.88 19.61 9.45
CA LEU A 273 7.38 19.84 10.81
C LEU A 273 7.78 18.75 11.81
N SER A 274 8.01 17.52 11.32
CA SER A 274 8.34 16.36 12.13
C SER A 274 9.85 16.11 12.27
N ASP A 275 10.70 16.98 11.72
CA ASP A 275 12.16 16.82 11.71
C ASP A 275 12.60 15.41 11.24
N GLY A 276 11.94 14.91 10.19
CA GLY A 276 12.21 13.58 9.63
C GLY A 276 11.51 12.39 10.29
N ALA A 277 10.81 12.56 11.42
CA ALA A 277 10.15 11.44 12.11
C ALA A 277 9.09 10.74 11.25
N THR A 278 8.34 11.49 10.43
CA THR A 278 7.36 10.92 9.48
C THR A 278 8.01 10.05 8.40
N ILE A 279 9.18 10.44 7.87
CA ILE A 279 9.92 9.62 6.90
C ILE A 279 10.44 8.34 7.57
N ALA A 280 11.02 8.46 8.76
CA ALA A 280 11.51 7.32 9.52
C ALA A 280 10.39 6.30 9.80
N CYS A 281 9.24 6.79 10.26
CA CYS A 281 8.05 5.97 10.50
C CYS A 281 7.53 5.33 9.20
N ASN A 282 7.38 6.11 8.11
CA ASN A 282 6.90 5.59 6.81
C ASN A 282 7.80 4.47 6.27
N ARG A 283 9.11 4.65 6.38
CA ARG A 283 10.08 3.64 5.95
C ARG A 283 9.94 2.36 6.79
N ALA A 284 9.92 2.50 8.11
CA ALA A 284 9.88 1.37 9.02
C ALA A 284 8.56 0.57 8.92
N LEU A 285 7.41 1.26 8.81
CA LEU A 285 6.12 0.60 8.63
C LEU A 285 6.05 -0.12 7.28
N ALA A 286 6.60 0.47 6.20
CA ALA A 286 6.58 -0.16 4.88
C ALA A 286 7.43 -1.44 4.86
N ILE A 287 8.61 -1.41 5.50
CA ILE A 287 9.48 -2.57 5.70
C ILE A 287 8.78 -3.65 6.54
N SER A 288 8.15 -3.27 7.65
CA SER A 288 7.40 -4.20 8.51
C SER A 288 6.25 -4.87 7.75
N ASN A 289 5.52 -4.13 6.93
CA ASN A 289 4.44 -4.67 6.09
C ASN A 289 4.97 -5.64 5.02
N ALA A 290 6.10 -5.31 4.39
CA ALA A 290 6.76 -6.18 3.42
C ALA A 290 7.25 -7.50 4.05
N GLU A 291 7.83 -7.43 5.25
CA GLU A 291 8.24 -8.61 6.02
C GLU A 291 7.02 -9.48 6.39
N LEU A 292 5.97 -8.87 6.93
CA LEU A 292 4.74 -9.59 7.31
C LEU A 292 4.08 -10.25 6.09
N ALA A 293 4.03 -9.55 4.96
CA ALA A 293 3.53 -10.10 3.70
C ALA A 293 4.37 -11.29 3.21
N GLY A 294 5.70 -11.22 3.33
CA GLY A 294 6.59 -12.34 3.01
C GLY A 294 6.28 -13.56 3.87
N ARG A 295 6.19 -13.38 5.19
CA ARG A 295 5.85 -14.45 6.14
C ARG A 295 4.48 -15.05 5.87
N LEU A 296 3.50 -14.23 5.51
CA LEU A 296 2.16 -14.67 5.13
C LEU A 296 2.17 -15.46 3.83
N SER A 297 2.90 -14.99 2.81
CA SER A 297 3.02 -15.68 1.52
C SER A 297 3.66 -17.07 1.68
N VAL A 298 4.72 -17.17 2.49
CA VAL A 298 5.35 -18.46 2.87
C VAL A 298 4.35 -19.36 3.58
N ALA A 299 3.73 -18.89 4.66
CA ALA A 299 2.77 -19.70 5.43
C ALA A 299 1.60 -20.19 4.54
N PHE A 300 1.09 -19.32 3.68
CA PHE A 300 0.03 -19.64 2.72
C PHE A 300 0.46 -20.70 1.69
N SER A 301 1.68 -20.63 1.17
CA SER A 301 2.19 -21.62 0.19
C SER A 301 2.33 -23.04 0.77
N THR A 302 2.52 -23.16 2.09
CA THR A 302 2.68 -24.45 2.77
C THR A 302 1.35 -25.12 3.14
N LEU A 303 0.22 -24.42 2.97
CA LEU A 303 -1.09 -25.00 3.26
C LEU A 303 -1.46 -26.03 2.18
N PRO A 304 -2.12 -27.15 2.55
CA PRO A 304 -2.55 -28.14 1.59
C PRO A 304 -3.49 -27.50 0.56
N THR A 305 -3.21 -27.66 -0.73
CA THR A 305 -4.15 -27.34 -1.81
C THR A 305 -5.36 -28.28 -1.68
N THR A 306 -6.54 -27.72 -1.46
CA THR A 306 -7.82 -28.45 -1.42
C THR A 306 -8.44 -28.56 -2.79
#